data_AF-A0A1M7UYE1-F1
#
_entry.id   AF-A0A1M7UYE1-F1
#
_cell.length_a   1.000
_cell.length_b   1.000
_cell.length_c   1.000
_cell.angle_alpha   90.00
_cell.angle_beta   90.00
_cell.angle_gamma   90.00
#
_symmetry.space_group_name_H-M   'P 1'
#
loop_
_entity.id
_entity.type
_entity.pdbx_description
1 polymer ?
#
loop_
_entity_poly.entity_id
_entity_poly.type
_entity_poly.pdbx_seq_one_letter_code
_entity_poly.pdbx_strand_id
1 'polypeptide(L)'
;MYSMKGHWVLKAQESKEDLDTKILREDIKISLTDREYVNLKMLAYKVWFRNPGDLLSSFVSDLTGWHRNGSDENDLAEKWFERTFGESEDHSNFIHYLYNNDFTLGDMAELLKDEDYYQDVYESYIYENRRKKNQTKEECKKLMIELLEKGEEL
;
A
#
# COMPACT_ATOMS: atom_id res chain seq x y z
N MET A 1 27.54 23.48 -24.69
CA MET A 1 27.70 22.78 -23.40
C MET A 1 26.30 22.66 -22.80
N TYR A 2 25.62 21.53 -23.01
CA TYR A 2 24.29 21.32 -22.41
C TYR A 2 24.47 21.17 -20.89
N SER A 3 23.89 22.09 -20.12
CA SER A 3 23.91 22.01 -18.66
C SER A 3 23.13 20.78 -18.23
N MET A 4 23.77 19.82 -17.56
CA MET A 4 23.09 18.66 -16.97
C MET A 4 21.88 19.08 -16.12
N LYS A 5 21.95 20.24 -15.45
CA LYS A 5 20.81 20.79 -14.68
C LYS A 5 19.58 21.08 -15.54
N GLY A 6 19.75 21.55 -16.77
CA GLY A 6 18.63 21.82 -17.68
C GLY A 6 17.91 20.55 -18.14
N HIS A 7 18.67 19.48 -18.39
CA HIS A 7 18.13 18.18 -18.79
C HIS A 7 17.26 17.56 -17.69
N TRP A 8 17.73 17.56 -16.44
CA TRP A 8 16.97 16.99 -15.32
C TRP A 8 15.69 17.77 -15.00
N VAL A 9 15.71 19.10 -15.16
CA VAL A 9 14.51 19.94 -14.97
C VAL A 9 13.45 19.64 -16.04
N LEU A 10 13.85 19.48 -17.31
CA LEU A 10 12.93 19.11 -18.38
C LEU A 10 12.35 17.70 -18.16
N LYS A 11 13.19 16.72 -17.81
CA LYS A 11 12.73 15.35 -17.53
C LYS A 11 11.78 15.28 -16.32
N ALA A 12 12.02 16.07 -15.28
CA ALA A 12 11.13 16.16 -14.13
C ALA A 12 9.77 16.80 -14.51
N GLN A 13 9.78 17.80 -15.40
CA GLN A 13 8.56 18.41 -15.92
C GLN A 13 7.75 17.43 -16.79
N GLU A 14 8.40 16.72 -17.70
CA GLU A 14 7.78 15.67 -18.54
C GLU A 14 7.16 14.56 -17.69
N SER A 15 7.89 14.05 -16.69
CA SER A 15 7.38 13.05 -15.75
C SER A 15 6.15 13.58 -14.98
N LYS A 16 6.19 14.82 -14.52
CA LYS A 16 5.07 15.44 -13.81
C LYS A 16 3.83 15.57 -14.70
N GLU A 17 3.99 16.01 -15.93
CA GLU A 17 2.88 16.12 -16.90
C GLU A 17 2.31 14.74 -17.29
N ASP A 18 3.17 13.73 -17.41
CA ASP A 18 2.73 12.36 -17.70
C ASP A 18 1.90 11.75 -16.56
N LEU A 19 2.20 12.09 -15.29
CA LEU A 19 1.40 11.65 -14.14
C LEU A 19 -0.08 12.06 -14.25
N ASP A 20 -0.38 13.19 -14.91
CA ASP A 20 -1.76 13.63 -15.14
C ASP A 20 -2.52 12.70 -16.11
N THR A 21 -1.81 11.84 -16.84
CA THR A 21 -2.40 10.82 -17.73
C THR A 21 -2.71 9.49 -17.03
N LYS A 22 -2.39 9.38 -15.73
CA LYS A 22 -2.63 8.18 -14.93
C LYS A 22 -4.13 7.91 -14.81
N ILE A 23 -4.57 6.83 -15.44
CA ILE A 23 -5.95 6.33 -15.36
C ILE A 23 -5.95 4.82 -15.12
N LEU A 24 -7.08 4.31 -14.66
CA LEU A 24 -7.32 2.86 -14.59
C LEU A 24 -7.38 2.30 -16.02
N ARG A 25 -6.58 1.26 -16.30
CA ARG A 25 -6.53 0.57 -17.60
C ARG A 25 -7.50 -0.62 -17.56
N GLU A 26 -8.46 -0.67 -18.47
CA GLU A 26 -9.50 -1.73 -18.51
C GLU A 26 -9.09 -2.98 -19.32
N ASP A 27 -8.06 -2.84 -20.16
CA ASP A 27 -7.55 -3.90 -21.05
C ASP A 27 -6.61 -4.88 -20.36
N ILE A 28 -6.06 -4.51 -19.20
CA ILE A 28 -5.16 -5.35 -18.41
C ILE A 28 -5.99 -6.18 -17.40
N LYS A 29 -6.03 -7.49 -17.62
CA LYS A 29 -6.62 -8.46 -16.69
C LYS A 29 -5.56 -9.44 -16.21
N ILE A 30 -5.57 -9.72 -14.92
CA ILE A 30 -4.59 -10.62 -14.27
C ILE A 30 -5.32 -11.86 -13.79
N SER A 31 -4.76 -13.03 -14.08
CA SER A 31 -5.24 -14.31 -13.56
C SER A 31 -4.32 -14.73 -12.42
N LEU A 32 -4.89 -14.95 -11.23
CA LEU A 32 -4.18 -15.39 -10.03
C LEU A 32 -4.91 -16.58 -9.42
N THR A 33 -4.16 -17.48 -8.81
CA THR A 33 -4.71 -18.44 -7.85
C THR A 33 -5.16 -17.71 -6.58
N ASP A 34 -6.05 -18.33 -5.80
CA ASP A 34 -6.51 -17.75 -4.52
C ASP A 34 -5.33 -17.45 -3.59
N ARG A 35 -4.33 -18.33 -3.55
CA ARG A 35 -3.14 -18.15 -2.71
C ARG A 35 -2.27 -16.99 -3.19
N GLU A 36 -2.09 -16.83 -4.49
CA GLU A 36 -1.35 -15.69 -5.05
C GLU A 36 -2.09 -14.38 -4.75
N TYR A 37 -3.41 -14.36 -4.88
CA TYR A 37 -4.20 -13.17 -4.56
C TYR A 37 -4.13 -12.82 -3.06
N VAL A 38 -4.24 -13.82 -2.18
CA VAL A 38 -4.10 -13.63 -0.72
C VAL A 38 -2.72 -13.04 -0.38
N ASN A 39 -1.66 -13.60 -0.95
CA ASN A 39 -0.30 -13.12 -0.70
C ASN A 39 -0.08 -11.71 -1.27
N LEU A 40 -0.67 -11.40 -2.43
CA LEU A 40 -0.57 -10.08 -3.03
C LEU A 40 -1.25 -9.01 -2.18
N LYS A 41 -2.44 -9.30 -1.63
CA LYS A 41 -3.11 -8.42 -0.67
C LYS A 41 -2.27 -8.22 0.59
N MET A 42 -1.72 -9.31 1.15
CA MET A 42 -0.83 -9.25 2.31
C MET A 42 0.35 -8.31 2.08
N LEU A 43 1.02 -8.44 0.92
CA LEU A 43 2.14 -7.56 0.55
C LEU A 43 1.69 -6.10 0.41
N ALA A 44 0.58 -5.84 -0.29
CA ALA A 44 0.08 -4.48 -0.50
C ALA A 44 -0.24 -3.79 0.83
N TYR A 45 -0.94 -4.50 1.72
CA TYR A 45 -1.32 -3.97 3.03
C TYR A 45 -0.11 -3.78 3.95
N LYS A 46 0.91 -4.65 3.86
CA LYS A 46 2.18 -4.50 4.59
C LYS A 46 2.82 -3.15 4.30
N VAL A 47 2.67 -2.64 3.08
CA VAL A 47 3.25 -1.36 2.61
C VAL A 47 2.16 -0.32 2.34
N TRP A 48 1.20 -0.18 3.27
CA TRP A 48 0.16 0.86 3.35
C TRP A 48 -0.80 1.01 2.15
N PHE A 49 -0.62 0.26 1.05
CA PHE A 49 -1.56 0.31 -0.06
C PHE A 49 -2.94 -0.18 0.39
N ARG A 50 -3.99 0.37 -0.21
CA ARG A 50 -5.38 0.00 0.11
C ARG A 50 -5.89 -1.15 -0.74
N ASN A 51 -5.23 -1.44 -1.84
CA ASN A 51 -5.57 -2.54 -2.72
C ASN A 51 -4.30 -3.09 -3.41
N PRO A 52 -4.31 -4.35 -3.86
CA PRO A 52 -3.18 -4.96 -4.56
C PRO A 52 -2.88 -4.32 -5.92
N GLY A 53 -3.85 -3.64 -6.54
CA GLY A 53 -3.66 -2.92 -7.81
C GLY A 53 -2.70 -1.75 -7.69
N ASP A 54 -2.69 -1.05 -6.55
CA ASP A 54 -1.74 0.04 -6.30
C ASP A 54 -0.30 -0.49 -6.18
N LEU A 55 -0.11 -1.63 -5.50
CA LEU A 55 1.19 -2.30 -5.42
C LEU A 55 1.69 -2.69 -6.81
N LEU A 56 0.83 -3.29 -7.64
CA LEU A 56 1.17 -3.67 -9.01
C LEU A 56 1.44 -2.45 -9.90
N SER A 57 0.68 -1.37 -9.73
CA SER A 57 0.92 -0.11 -10.45
C SER A 57 2.30 0.47 -10.10
N SER A 58 2.70 0.40 -8.82
CA SER A 58 4.04 0.78 -8.37
C SER A 58 5.10 -0.11 -9.03
N PHE A 59 4.91 -1.43 -9.04
CA PHE A 59 5.83 -2.37 -9.69
C PHE A 59 6.00 -2.08 -11.18
N VAL A 60 4.92 -1.85 -11.91
CA VAL A 60 4.98 -1.53 -13.36
C VAL A 60 5.72 -0.22 -13.60
N SER A 61 5.57 0.75 -12.70
CA SER A 61 6.26 2.04 -12.79
C SER A 61 7.78 1.87 -12.68
N ASP A 62 8.23 1.02 -11.77
CA ASP A 62 9.65 0.63 -11.64
C ASP A 62 10.12 -0.21 -12.83
N LEU A 63 9.36 -1.23 -13.22
CA LEU A 63 9.69 -2.14 -14.32
C LEU A 63 9.89 -1.40 -15.65
N THR A 64 9.04 -0.41 -15.93
CA THR A 64 9.15 0.43 -17.15
C THR A 64 10.23 1.51 -17.00
N GLY A 65 10.70 1.75 -15.78
CA GLY A 65 11.77 2.69 -15.48
C GLY A 65 11.39 4.16 -15.64
N TRP A 66 10.09 4.47 -15.76
CA TRP A 66 9.59 5.81 -16.06
C TRP A 66 9.29 6.62 -14.79
N HIS A 67 8.58 6.02 -13.83
CA HIS A 67 8.33 6.59 -12.50
C HIS A 67 8.94 5.67 -11.44
N ARG A 68 10.26 5.77 -11.28
CA ARG A 68 11.02 4.87 -10.39
C ARG A 68 10.94 5.30 -8.93
N ASN A 69 10.83 4.31 -8.03
CA ASN A 69 11.01 4.47 -6.60
C ASN A 69 12.50 4.55 -6.21
N GLY A 70 13.43 4.20 -7.11
CA GLY A 70 14.87 4.41 -6.92
C GLY A 70 15.70 4.26 -8.21
N SER A 71 16.93 3.79 -8.08
CA SER A 71 17.91 3.78 -9.19
C SER A 71 17.95 2.50 -10.02
N ASP A 72 17.71 1.33 -9.44
CA ASP A 72 18.03 0.00 -10.00
C ASP A 72 16.92 -1.06 -9.77
N GLU A 73 15.72 -0.62 -9.39
CA GLU A 73 14.58 -1.49 -9.05
C GLU A 73 14.11 -2.32 -10.25
N ASN A 74 14.39 -1.86 -11.47
CA ASN A 74 14.12 -2.58 -12.72
C ASN A 74 15.12 -3.72 -12.98
N ASP A 75 16.30 -3.71 -12.35
CA ASP A 75 17.38 -4.65 -12.61
C ASP A 75 17.39 -5.84 -11.62
N LEU A 76 16.59 -5.77 -10.54
CA LEU A 76 16.50 -6.79 -9.48
C LEU A 76 15.04 -7.09 -9.12
N ALA A 77 14.26 -7.58 -10.08
CA ALA A 77 12.83 -7.85 -9.91
C ALA A 77 12.53 -8.79 -8.73
N GLU A 78 13.40 -9.77 -8.46
CA GLU A 78 13.21 -10.72 -7.35
C GLU A 78 13.40 -10.10 -5.96
N LYS A 79 14.08 -8.95 -5.86
CA LYS A 79 14.27 -8.19 -4.61
C LYS A 79 13.49 -6.89 -4.58
N TRP A 80 12.67 -6.65 -5.60
CA TRP A 80 12.00 -5.37 -5.82
C TRP A 80 11.25 -4.90 -4.56
N PHE A 81 10.41 -5.76 -3.98
CA PHE A 81 9.58 -5.38 -2.83
C PHE A 81 10.42 -4.92 -1.62
N GLU A 82 11.47 -5.65 -1.27
CA GLU A 82 12.35 -5.32 -0.14
C GLU A 82 13.15 -4.05 -0.40
N ARG A 83 13.55 -3.81 -1.65
CA ARG A 83 14.30 -2.61 -2.01
C ARG A 83 13.42 -1.36 -2.02
N THR A 84 12.23 -1.47 -2.59
CA THR A 84 11.28 -0.35 -2.69
C THR A 84 10.65 -0.02 -1.34
N PHE A 85 10.39 -1.02 -0.51
CA PHE A 85 9.64 -0.85 0.74
C PHE A 85 10.38 -1.35 1.99
N GLY A 86 11.70 -1.54 1.97
CA GLY A 86 12.45 -2.05 3.13
C GLY A 86 12.27 -1.19 4.38
N GLU A 87 12.13 0.12 4.24
CA GLU A 87 11.86 1.04 5.36
C GLU A 87 10.45 0.87 5.95
N SER A 88 9.53 0.21 5.23
CA SER A 88 8.19 -0.11 5.76
C SER A 88 8.23 -1.02 6.97
N GLU A 89 9.34 -1.75 7.20
CA GLU A 89 9.46 -2.67 8.33
C GLU A 89 9.44 -1.96 9.69
N ASP A 90 9.84 -0.69 9.72
CA ASP A 90 9.78 0.16 10.91
C ASP A 90 8.37 0.68 11.20
N HIS A 91 7.41 0.45 10.30
CA HIS A 91 6.04 0.91 10.39
C HIS A 91 5.07 -0.27 10.47
N SER A 92 3.95 -0.08 11.17
CA SER A 92 2.82 -1.00 11.12
C SER A 92 1.65 -0.33 10.42
N ASN A 93 0.87 -1.17 9.72
CA ASN A 93 -0.30 -0.75 8.97
C ASN A 93 -1.50 -1.51 9.52
N PHE A 94 -2.50 -0.77 10.00
CA PHE A 94 -3.68 -1.35 10.62
C PHE A 94 -4.50 -2.19 9.63
N ILE A 95 -4.53 -1.81 8.35
CA ILE A 95 -5.15 -2.64 7.29
C ILE A 95 -4.49 -4.01 7.18
N HIS A 96 -3.17 -4.09 7.32
CA HIS A 96 -2.45 -5.37 7.37
C HIS A 96 -2.79 -6.16 8.62
N TYR A 97 -2.91 -5.49 9.77
CA TYR A 97 -3.35 -6.14 11.01
C TYR A 97 -4.76 -6.72 10.89
N LEU A 98 -5.72 -5.96 10.37
CA LEU A 98 -7.10 -6.40 10.14
C LEU A 98 -7.13 -7.61 9.20
N TYR A 99 -6.44 -7.52 8.06
CA TYR A 99 -6.40 -8.61 7.08
C TYR A 99 -5.72 -9.87 7.62
N ASN A 100 -4.60 -9.73 8.33
CA ASN A 100 -3.86 -10.86 8.91
C ASN A 100 -4.60 -11.54 10.07
N ASN A 101 -5.61 -10.89 10.64
CA ASN A 101 -6.47 -11.42 11.70
C ASN A 101 -7.90 -11.67 11.21
N ASP A 102 -8.10 -11.80 9.89
CA ASP A 102 -9.37 -12.18 9.25
C ASP A 102 -10.58 -11.29 9.60
N PHE A 103 -10.35 -10.00 9.87
CA PHE A 103 -11.44 -9.04 10.11
C PHE A 103 -12.24 -8.80 8.83
N THR A 104 -13.57 -8.89 8.95
CA THR A 104 -14.53 -8.57 7.90
C THR A 104 -15.02 -7.12 8.01
N LEU A 105 -15.72 -6.64 6.98
CA LEU A 105 -16.44 -5.36 7.07
C LEU A 105 -17.47 -5.36 8.23
N GLY A 106 -18.08 -6.51 8.54
CA GLY A 106 -18.98 -6.64 9.68
C GLY A 106 -18.29 -6.34 11.01
N ASP A 107 -17.12 -6.96 11.22
CA ASP A 107 -16.33 -6.77 12.44
C ASP A 107 -15.88 -5.31 12.59
N MET A 108 -15.47 -4.66 11.50
CA MET A 108 -15.13 -3.23 11.52
C MET A 108 -16.32 -2.34 11.88
N ALA A 109 -17.52 -2.67 11.41
CA ALA A 109 -18.73 -1.94 11.75
C ALA A 109 -19.12 -2.11 13.24
N GLU A 110 -18.78 -3.25 13.84
CA GLU A 110 -18.94 -3.48 15.28
C GLU A 110 -17.90 -2.72 16.10
N LEU A 111 -16.62 -2.77 15.71
CA LEU A 111 -15.53 -1.99 16.32
C LEU A 111 -15.84 -0.49 16.35
N LEU A 112 -16.44 0.07 15.30
CA LEU A 112 -16.79 1.49 15.27
C LEU A 112 -17.98 1.87 16.19
N LYS A 113 -18.77 0.89 16.64
CA LYS A 113 -19.92 1.11 17.53
C LYS A 113 -19.58 0.86 18.99
N ASP A 114 -18.67 -0.07 19.26
CA ASP A 114 -18.26 -0.49 20.60
C ASP A 114 -16.84 0.00 20.89
N GLU A 115 -16.75 1.07 21.69
CA GLU A 115 -15.46 1.70 22.02
C GLU A 115 -14.58 0.80 22.90
N ASP A 116 -15.17 -0.01 23.78
CA ASP A 116 -14.43 -0.90 24.66
C ASP A 116 -13.83 -2.06 23.82
N TYR A 117 -14.63 -2.63 22.92
CA TYR A 117 -14.12 -3.65 21.99
C TYR A 117 -13.04 -3.09 21.05
N TYR A 118 -13.23 -1.88 20.53
CA TYR A 118 -12.20 -1.18 19.75
C TYR A 118 -10.91 -0.98 20.53
N GLN A 119 -11.03 -0.63 21.82
CA GLN A 119 -9.87 -0.42 22.68
C GLN A 119 -9.03 -1.69 22.80
N ASP A 120 -9.66 -2.84 23.05
CA ASP A 120 -8.99 -4.13 23.18
C ASP A 120 -8.26 -4.53 21.88
N VAL A 121 -8.90 -4.32 20.72
CA VAL A 121 -8.29 -4.61 19.42
C VAL A 121 -7.13 -3.67 19.11
N TYR A 122 -7.28 -2.38 19.41
CA TYR A 122 -6.19 -1.42 19.22
C TYR A 122 -4.99 -1.73 20.12
N GLU A 123 -5.20 -2.10 21.38
CA GLU A 123 -4.12 -2.53 22.27
C GLU A 123 -3.39 -3.78 21.76
N SER A 124 -4.13 -4.74 21.22
CA SER A 124 -3.57 -5.94 20.60
C SER A 124 -2.70 -5.59 19.38
N TYR A 125 -3.19 -4.71 18.50
CA TYR A 125 -2.44 -4.16 17.39
C TYR A 125 -1.13 -3.49 17.83
N ILE A 126 -1.18 -2.63 18.86
CA ILE A 126 0.01 -1.99 19.42
C ILE A 126 0.98 -3.01 20.00
N TYR A 127 0.48 -4.01 20.74
CA TYR A 127 1.31 -5.02 21.39
C TYR A 127 2.08 -5.87 20.37
N GLU A 128 1.40 -6.36 19.32
CA GLU A 128 2.01 -7.13 18.24
C GLU A 128 3.06 -6.31 17.46
N ASN A 129 2.86 -5.00 17.39
CA ASN A 129 3.71 -4.08 16.64
C ASN A 129 4.52 -3.14 17.54
N ARG A 130 4.81 -3.54 18.78
CA ARG A 130 5.44 -2.69 19.83
C ARG A 130 6.83 -2.11 19.50
N ARG A 131 7.48 -2.60 18.45
CA ARG A 131 8.80 -2.12 17.97
C ARG A 131 8.71 -1.24 16.73
N LYS A 132 7.49 -0.97 16.25
CA LYS A 132 7.21 -0.23 15.03
C LYS A 132 6.53 1.09 15.36
N LYS A 133 6.60 2.03 14.42
CA LYS A 133 5.78 3.23 14.42
C LYS A 133 4.35 2.83 14.02
N ASN A 134 3.45 2.89 15.00
CA ASN A 134 2.05 2.51 14.83
C ASN A 134 1.18 3.70 14.43
N GLN A 135 0.16 3.42 13.62
CA GLN A 135 -0.94 4.35 13.36
C GLN A 135 -1.69 4.68 14.66
N THR A 136 -2.20 5.91 14.77
CA THR A 136 -3.01 6.34 15.93
C THR A 136 -4.42 5.75 15.89
N LYS A 137 -5.15 5.84 17.01
CA LYS A 137 -6.54 5.38 17.08
C LYS A 137 -7.41 6.08 16.03
N GLU A 138 -7.26 7.38 15.88
CA GLU A 138 -8.04 8.18 14.94
C GLU A 138 -7.76 7.78 13.49
N GLU A 139 -6.49 7.49 13.16
CA GLU A 139 -6.09 6.98 11.85
C GLU A 139 -6.69 5.60 11.57
N CYS A 140 -6.70 4.70 12.56
CA CYS A 140 -7.31 3.38 12.45
C CYS A 140 -8.82 3.45 12.26
N LYS A 141 -9.54 4.29 13.02
CA LYS A 141 -10.99 4.49 12.83
C LYS A 141 -11.31 5.08 11.47
N LYS A 142 -10.55 6.10 11.04
CA LYS A 142 -10.73 6.72 9.72
C LYS A 142 -10.57 5.69 8.60
N LEU A 143 -9.55 4.83 8.69
CA LEU A 143 -9.35 3.72 7.76
C LEU A 143 -10.58 2.79 7.69
N MET A 144 -11.10 2.33 8.84
CA MET A 144 -12.27 1.43 8.86
C MET A 144 -13.50 2.10 8.24
N ILE A 145 -13.73 3.39 8.49
CA ILE A 145 -14.81 4.15 7.87
C ILE A 145 -14.65 4.18 6.34
N GLU A 146 -13.45 4.49 5.84
CA GLU A 146 -13.16 4.52 4.40
C GLU A 146 -13.39 3.15 3.72
N LEU A 147 -13.03 2.04 4.38
CA LEU A 147 -13.26 0.69 3.85
C LEU A 147 -14.76 0.35 3.79
N LEU A 148 -15.50 0.69 4.85
CA LEU A 148 -16.96 0.49 4.92
C LEU A 148 -17.71 1.31 3.87
N GLU A 149 -17.33 2.57 3.67
CA GLU A 149 -17.95 3.45 2.67
C GLU A 149 -17.77 2.93 1.23
N LYS A 150 -16.62 2.29 0.95
CA LYS A 150 -16.34 1.71 -0.36
C LYS A 150 -16.93 0.30 -0.53
N GLY A 151 -17.23 -0.40 0.56
CA GLY A 151 -17.64 -1.80 0.53
C GLY A 151 -16.52 -2.73 0.03
N GLU A 152 -15.26 -2.36 0.24
CA GLU A 152 -14.09 -3.14 -0.16
C GLU A 152 -13.77 -4.17 0.92
N GLU A 153 -14.08 -5.45 0.68
CA GLU A 153 -13.65 -6.56 1.53
C GLU A 153 -12.11 -6.68 1.50
N LEU A 154 -11.54 -7.07 2.65
CA LEU A 154 -10.09 -7.24 2.81
C LEU A 154 -9.56 -8.50 2.12
#